data_AF-B9MPH1-F1
#
_entry.id   AF-B9MPH1-F1
#
_cell.length_a   1.000
_cell.length_b   1.000
_cell.length_c   1.000
_cell.angle_alpha   90.00
_cell.angle_beta   90.00
_cell.angle_gamma   90.00
#
_symmetry.space_group_name_H-M   'P 1'
#
loop_
_entity.id
_entity.type
_entity.pdbx_description
1 polymer ?
#
loop_
_entity_poly.entity_id
_entity_poly.type
_entity_poly.pdbx_seq_one_letter_code
_entity_poly.pdbx_strand_id
1 'polypeptide(L)'
;MFYRQDPDIEKNIVSVQRLDITTEVGQKPQLPPTVMVVYDDDTSSEANVTWEAIDESKYSAIGEFTVTGTVEGTTLKAYAKVKVINSKNLVKNYSFEEGLKYWISEGNTNAVKTESGGHSGTAQLTHWSDKPYKVVTYQTIENIPNGIYIFRAFANGGGGQNANYLFVKDYGGEELRINMPTTWVAEWHRMVIANIKVTTGRVTIGLYSDSENAGGTWCNLDDVEFFKVADSEFEILNANLQKDKGIVASVTVKQSEGIQHEGKEAIVFELLKGTTPVSIVAIEKDIIDAEDFKAYFNVNDYLSPDYRVKVFVFDKFDTSLSVPNSLAEPVELR
;
A
#
# COMPACT_ATOMS: atom_id res chain seq x y z
N MET A 1 49.68 28.30 36.05
CA MET A 1 48.35 27.66 35.91
C MET A 1 48.49 26.70 34.73
N PHE A 2 48.73 25.41 34.99
CA PHE A 2 48.87 24.41 33.94
C PHE A 2 47.50 23.78 33.74
N TYR A 3 46.86 24.01 32.58
CA TYR A 3 45.72 23.22 32.17
C TYR A 3 46.24 21.80 31.87
N ARG A 4 45.87 20.82 32.69
CA ARG A 4 45.92 19.42 32.24
C ARG A 4 44.81 19.29 31.20
N GLN A 5 45.18 19.05 29.95
CA GLN A 5 44.28 18.38 29.01
C GLN A 5 44.02 17.00 29.64
N ASP A 6 42.80 16.75 30.09
CA ASP A 6 42.37 15.38 30.33
C ASP A 6 42.55 14.62 29.01
N PRO A 7 43.11 13.40 29.04
CA PRO A 7 43.22 12.60 27.82
C PRO A 7 41.81 12.45 27.25
N ASP A 8 41.63 12.79 25.96
CA ASP A 8 40.41 12.47 25.23
C ASP A 8 40.16 10.97 25.42
N ILE A 9 39.16 10.63 26.23
CA ILE A 9 38.74 9.25 26.41
C ILE A 9 38.17 8.85 25.05
N GLU A 10 38.89 7.96 24.37
CA GLU A 10 38.45 7.41 23.09
C GLU A 10 37.11 6.70 23.31
N LYS A 11 36.04 7.30 22.77
CA LYS A 11 34.68 6.79 22.89
C LYS A 11 34.45 5.71 21.84
N ASN A 12 33.93 4.56 22.24
CA ASN A 12 33.63 3.48 21.30
C ASN A 12 32.17 3.54 20.88
N ILE A 13 31.91 3.42 19.57
CA ILE A 13 30.54 3.29 19.07
C ILE A 13 30.00 1.92 19.46
N VAL A 14 28.91 1.90 20.23
CA VAL A 14 28.24 0.66 20.69
C VAL A 14 26.92 0.39 19.97
N SER A 15 26.32 1.41 19.33
CA SER A 15 25.07 1.26 18.58
C SER A 15 24.98 2.25 17.42
N VAL A 16 24.26 1.86 16.38
CA VAL A 16 23.98 2.67 15.18
C VAL A 16 22.47 2.73 15.00
N GLN A 17 21.92 3.94 14.89
CA GLN A 17 20.48 4.12 14.68
C GLN A 17 20.07 3.58 13.31
N ARG A 18 18.98 2.79 13.27
CA ARG A 18 18.38 2.35 12.01
C ARG A 18 17.60 3.49 11.37
N LEU A 19 17.60 3.51 10.04
CA LEU A 19 16.87 4.50 9.26
C LEU A 19 15.69 3.85 8.54
N ASP A 20 14.57 4.56 8.47
CA ASP A 20 13.45 4.25 7.59
C ASP A 20 13.41 5.31 6.48
N ILE A 21 13.54 4.87 5.23
CA ILE A 21 13.61 5.72 4.04
C ILE A 21 12.46 5.35 3.13
N THR A 22 11.75 6.34 2.59
CA THR A 22 10.71 6.11 1.57
C THR A 22 11.16 6.67 0.23
N THR A 23 10.91 5.92 -0.84
CA THR A 23 11.11 6.37 -2.22
C THR A 23 9.93 5.96 -3.10
N GLU A 24 9.77 6.59 -4.26
CA GLU A 24 8.76 6.20 -5.23
C GLU A 24 9.26 5.09 -6.15
N VAL A 25 8.35 4.28 -6.67
CA VAL A 25 8.67 3.28 -7.71
C VAL A 25 9.42 3.95 -8.88
N GLY A 26 10.59 3.37 -9.22
CA GLY A 26 11.49 3.86 -10.26
C GLY A 26 12.42 4.99 -9.82
N GLN A 27 12.28 5.52 -8.60
CA GLN A 27 13.19 6.53 -8.06
C GLN A 27 14.25 5.89 -7.17
N LYS A 28 15.52 6.26 -7.41
CA LYS A 28 16.62 5.79 -6.58
C LYS A 28 16.50 6.38 -5.17
N PRO A 29 16.53 5.54 -4.10
CA PRO A 29 16.46 6.04 -2.74
C PRO A 29 17.61 7.00 -2.41
N GLN A 30 17.29 8.07 -1.71
CA GLN A 30 18.28 9.01 -1.20
C GLN A 30 18.64 8.63 0.23
N LEU A 31 19.86 8.11 0.43
CA LEU A 31 20.38 7.74 1.74
C LEU A 31 21.26 8.86 2.30
N PRO A 32 21.15 9.21 3.60
CA PRO A 32 21.95 10.28 4.19
C PRO A 32 23.42 9.88 4.28
N PRO A 33 24.36 10.84 4.18
CA PRO A 33 25.79 10.56 4.27
C PRO A 33 26.26 10.27 5.71
N THR A 34 25.42 10.55 6.71
CA THR A 34 25.69 10.33 8.14
C THR A 34 24.57 9.54 8.80
N VAL A 35 24.91 8.86 9.90
CA VAL A 35 23.97 8.18 10.80
C VAL A 35 24.25 8.59 12.23
N MET A 36 23.21 8.63 13.06
CA MET A 36 23.36 8.81 14.49
C MET A 36 23.92 7.52 15.11
N VAL A 37 24.98 7.68 15.90
CA VAL A 37 25.63 6.61 16.65
C VAL A 37 25.56 6.91 18.14
N VAL A 38 25.52 5.85 18.96
CA VAL A 38 25.58 5.94 20.43
C VAL A 38 26.91 5.37 20.88
N TYR A 39 27.57 6.08 21.79
CA TYR A 39 28.85 5.70 22.38
C TYR A 39 28.66 4.95 23.70
N ASP A 40 29.74 4.34 24.18
CA ASP A 40 29.82 3.62 25.46
C ASP A 40 29.57 4.50 26.70
N ASP A 41 29.63 5.83 26.56
CA ASP A 41 29.30 6.81 27.59
C ASP A 41 27.87 7.37 27.50
N ASP A 42 26.99 6.68 26.76
CA ASP A 42 25.60 7.05 26.46
C ASP A 42 25.44 8.38 25.68
N THR A 43 26.52 9.00 25.22
CA THR A 43 26.42 10.16 24.31
C THR A 43 26.12 9.71 22.88
N SER A 44 25.58 10.63 22.07
CA SER A 44 25.26 10.37 20.66
C SER A 44 25.87 11.43 19.75
N SER A 45 26.36 11.02 18.58
CA SER A 45 26.86 11.93 17.53
C SER A 45 26.53 11.40 16.15
N GLU A 46 26.67 12.24 15.12
CA GLU A 46 26.70 11.78 13.74
C GLU A 46 28.06 11.14 13.40
N ALA A 47 28.02 10.04 12.66
CA ALA A 47 29.19 9.42 12.04
C ALA A 47 28.94 9.24 10.54
N ASN A 48 30.00 9.38 9.73
CA ASN A 48 29.89 9.17 8.28
C ASN A 48 29.57 7.71 7.96
N VAL A 49 28.75 7.50 6.95
CA VAL A 49 28.39 6.17 6.44
C VAL A 49 28.61 6.10 4.94
N THR A 50 29.20 5.00 4.49
CA THR A 50 29.27 4.63 3.08
C THR A 50 28.29 3.49 2.82
N TRP A 51 27.23 3.77 2.08
CA TRP A 51 26.19 2.80 1.73
C TRP A 51 26.61 1.89 0.57
N GLU A 52 26.15 0.65 0.60
CA GLU A 52 26.25 -0.26 -0.52
C GLU A 52 25.46 0.25 -1.74
N ALA A 53 25.90 -0.14 -2.94
CA ALA A 53 25.21 0.22 -4.17
C ALA A 53 23.81 -0.42 -4.21
N ILE A 54 22.81 0.38 -4.58
CA ILE A 54 21.42 -0.08 -4.73
C ILE A 54 21.16 -0.36 -6.20
N ASP A 55 20.81 -1.62 -6.52
CA ASP A 55 20.41 -2.05 -7.86
C ASP A 55 19.01 -1.50 -8.21
N GLU A 56 18.79 -1.11 -9.48
CA GLU A 56 17.52 -0.56 -9.96
C GLU A 56 16.34 -1.52 -9.79
N SER A 57 16.58 -2.82 -9.91
CA SER A 57 15.55 -3.83 -9.69
C SER A 57 14.93 -3.74 -8.29
N LYS A 58 15.69 -3.30 -7.28
CA LYS A 58 15.21 -3.18 -5.89
C LYS A 58 14.18 -2.06 -5.69
N TYR A 59 14.17 -1.05 -6.54
CA TYR A 59 13.22 0.07 -6.47
C TYR A 59 12.33 0.19 -7.71
N SER A 60 12.34 -0.81 -8.58
CA SER A 60 11.48 -0.87 -9.79
C SER A 60 10.04 -1.31 -9.52
N ALA A 61 9.75 -1.82 -8.32
CA ALA A 61 8.45 -2.29 -7.87
C ALA A 61 8.19 -1.86 -6.41
N ILE A 62 6.92 -1.83 -6.01
CA ILE A 62 6.51 -1.58 -4.62
C ILE A 62 7.09 -2.68 -3.73
N GLY A 63 7.49 -2.31 -2.52
CA GLY A 63 7.98 -3.27 -1.54
C GLY A 63 8.96 -2.65 -0.56
N GLU A 64 9.66 -3.49 0.18
CA GLU A 64 10.69 -3.07 1.13
C GLU A 64 12.00 -3.83 0.92
N PHE A 65 13.12 -3.16 1.17
CA PHE A 65 14.43 -3.81 1.23
C PHE A 65 15.34 -3.09 2.22
N THR A 66 16.40 -3.75 2.67
CA THR A 66 17.42 -3.14 3.54
C THR A 66 18.69 -2.86 2.77
N VAL A 67 19.22 -1.66 2.92
CA VAL A 67 20.56 -1.28 2.46
C VAL A 67 21.50 -1.26 3.65
N THR A 68 22.64 -1.92 3.50
CA THR A 68 23.68 -1.95 4.53
C THR A 68 24.72 -0.87 4.24
N GLY A 69 25.23 -0.23 5.29
CA GLY A 69 26.28 0.78 5.22
C GLY A 69 27.45 0.45 6.12
N THR A 70 28.65 0.87 5.72
CA THR A 70 29.85 0.84 6.56
C THR A 70 29.99 2.17 7.26
N VAL A 71 30.05 2.16 8.60
CA VAL A 71 30.18 3.36 9.44
C VAL A 71 31.66 3.62 9.70
N GLU A 72 32.08 4.86 9.53
CA GLU A 72 33.47 5.27 9.79
C GLU A 72 33.80 5.10 11.29
N GLY A 73 35.00 4.59 11.58
CA GLY A 73 35.48 4.43 12.96
C GLY A 73 34.93 3.22 13.72
N THR A 74 34.18 2.31 13.08
CA THR A 74 33.68 1.10 13.74
C THR A 74 33.54 -0.10 12.79
N THR A 75 33.42 -1.30 13.36
CA THR A 75 33.04 -2.52 12.63
C THR A 75 31.52 -2.71 12.55
N LEU A 76 30.76 -1.93 13.32
CA LEU A 76 29.30 -1.94 13.28
C LEU A 76 28.79 -1.42 11.93
N LYS A 77 27.65 -1.97 11.50
CA LYS A 77 27.00 -1.63 10.24
C LYS A 77 25.81 -0.70 10.47
N ALA A 78 25.58 0.20 9.52
CA ALA A 78 24.34 0.95 9.43
C ALA A 78 23.32 0.16 8.60
N TYR A 79 22.04 0.30 8.95
CA TYR A 79 20.94 -0.33 8.22
C TYR A 79 19.88 0.72 7.90
N ALA A 80 19.57 0.86 6.62
CA ALA A 80 18.45 1.66 6.14
C ALA A 80 17.38 0.72 5.56
N LYS A 81 16.21 0.69 6.18
CA LYS A 81 15.01 0.06 5.63
C LYS A 81 14.41 1.02 4.60
N VAL A 82 14.48 0.65 3.33
CA VAL A 82 13.91 1.41 2.24
C VAL A 82 12.53 0.84 1.90
N LYS A 83 11.52 1.69 1.91
CA LYS A 83 10.17 1.42 1.44
C LYS A 83 9.97 2.08 0.07
N VAL A 84 9.60 1.28 -0.91
CA VAL A 84 9.25 1.73 -2.25
C VAL A 84 7.73 1.79 -2.32
N ILE A 85 7.19 2.99 -2.48
CA ILE A 85 5.74 3.22 -2.59
C ILE A 85 5.38 3.68 -4.00
N ASN A 86 4.11 3.55 -4.37
CA ASN A 86 3.57 4.22 -5.54
C ASN A 86 2.60 5.33 -5.11
N SER A 87 3.13 6.53 -4.87
CA SER A 87 2.36 7.75 -4.61
C SER A 87 1.92 8.47 -5.89
N LYS A 88 2.18 7.89 -7.08
CA LYS A 88 1.78 8.53 -8.33
C LYS A 88 0.27 8.62 -8.39
N ASN A 89 -0.25 9.83 -8.24
CA ASN A 89 -1.65 10.11 -8.48
C ASN A 89 -1.99 9.82 -9.94
N LEU A 90 -2.94 8.91 -10.16
CA LEU A 90 -3.39 8.49 -11.48
C LEU A 90 -4.54 9.35 -12.01
N VAL A 91 -5.09 10.24 -11.17
CA VAL A 91 -6.17 11.14 -11.53
C VAL A 91 -5.61 12.33 -12.32
N LYS A 92 -6.16 12.58 -13.49
CA LYS A 92 -5.80 13.75 -14.31
C LYS A 92 -6.63 14.95 -13.87
N ASN A 93 -6.00 16.13 -13.87
CA ASN A 93 -6.61 17.39 -13.43
C ASN A 93 -7.35 17.20 -12.09
N TYR A 94 -6.63 16.64 -11.12
CA TYR A 94 -7.18 16.24 -9.84
C TYR A 94 -7.62 17.40 -8.95
N SER A 95 -7.07 18.59 -9.18
CA SER A 95 -7.37 19.82 -8.44
C SER A 95 -8.25 20.79 -9.23
N PHE A 96 -8.78 20.38 -10.39
CA PHE A 96 -9.71 21.18 -11.22
C PHE A 96 -9.18 22.55 -11.71
N GLU A 97 -7.88 22.82 -11.60
CA GLU A 97 -7.24 24.05 -12.11
C GLU A 97 -7.33 24.19 -13.64
N GLU A 98 -7.58 23.08 -14.36
CA GLU A 98 -7.90 23.09 -15.79
C GLU A 98 -9.42 22.97 -16.06
N GLY A 99 -10.26 23.39 -15.11
CA GLY A 99 -11.72 23.26 -15.19
C GLY A 99 -12.16 21.79 -15.10
N LEU A 100 -13.11 21.39 -15.94
CA LEU A 100 -13.59 20.00 -16.02
C LEU A 100 -12.83 19.13 -17.03
N LYS A 101 -11.66 19.57 -17.49
CA LYS A 101 -10.85 18.77 -18.41
C LYS A 101 -10.55 17.39 -17.81
N TYR A 102 -10.74 16.34 -18.61
CA TYR A 102 -10.65 14.91 -18.23
C TYR A 102 -11.74 14.38 -17.30
N TRP A 103 -12.69 15.21 -16.87
CA TRP A 103 -13.83 14.82 -16.07
C TRP A 103 -15.08 14.74 -16.94
N ILE A 104 -15.88 13.71 -16.73
CA ILE A 104 -17.15 13.50 -17.41
C ILE A 104 -18.27 13.78 -16.41
N SER A 105 -19.26 14.57 -16.81
CA SER A 105 -20.44 14.83 -16.02
C SER A 105 -21.70 14.35 -16.74
N GLU A 106 -22.58 13.65 -16.03
CA GLU A 106 -23.83 13.11 -16.57
C GLU A 106 -25.03 13.44 -15.65
N GLY A 107 -26.23 13.47 -16.21
CA GLY A 107 -27.45 13.90 -15.51
C GLY A 107 -27.71 15.40 -15.71
N ASN A 108 -28.03 16.12 -14.63
CA ASN A 108 -28.28 17.55 -14.67
C ASN A 108 -26.97 18.36 -14.70
N THR A 109 -26.25 18.31 -15.82
CA THR A 109 -24.91 18.93 -15.96
C THR A 109 -24.87 20.45 -15.76
N ASN A 110 -26.00 21.15 -15.89
CA ASN A 110 -26.10 22.58 -15.53
C ASN A 110 -25.85 22.84 -14.04
N ALA A 111 -25.91 21.81 -13.19
CA ALA A 111 -25.54 21.89 -11.78
C ALA A 111 -24.02 21.75 -11.56
N VAL A 112 -23.23 21.41 -12.58
CA VAL A 112 -21.78 21.20 -12.45
C VAL A 112 -21.03 22.46 -12.83
N LYS A 113 -20.10 22.86 -11.97
CA LYS A 113 -19.27 24.04 -12.16
C LYS A 113 -17.84 23.78 -11.73
N THR A 114 -16.95 24.66 -12.18
CA THR A 114 -15.67 24.90 -11.52
C THR A 114 -15.74 26.29 -10.88
N GLU A 115 -15.52 26.38 -9.57
CA GLU A 115 -15.65 27.63 -8.81
C GLU A 115 -14.38 27.92 -8.01
N SER A 116 -14.23 29.16 -7.53
CA SER A 116 -13.13 29.53 -6.62
C SER A 116 -13.38 29.05 -5.20
N GLY A 117 -12.32 28.81 -4.43
CA GLY A 117 -12.42 28.39 -3.03
C GLY A 117 -11.96 26.97 -2.75
N GLY A 118 -11.18 26.40 -3.68
CA GLY A 118 -10.56 25.08 -3.56
C GLY A 118 -9.83 24.88 -2.24
N HIS A 119 -9.71 23.61 -1.86
CA HIS A 119 -8.93 23.19 -0.72
C HIS A 119 -7.45 23.55 -0.93
N SER A 120 -6.97 23.34 -2.16
CA SER A 120 -5.71 23.88 -2.65
C SER A 120 -5.95 24.68 -3.94
N GLY A 121 -4.90 25.35 -4.43
CA GLY A 121 -4.99 26.09 -5.69
C GLY A 121 -6.06 27.19 -5.68
N THR A 122 -6.70 27.40 -6.84
CA THR A 122 -7.70 28.43 -7.06
C THR A 122 -9.07 27.89 -7.44
N ALA A 123 -9.18 26.61 -7.82
CA ALA A 123 -10.37 26.00 -8.38
C ALA A 123 -10.84 24.77 -7.59
N GLN A 124 -12.11 24.41 -7.76
CA GLN A 124 -12.71 23.18 -7.25
C GLN A 124 -13.82 22.71 -8.19
N LEU A 125 -14.22 21.45 -8.11
CA LEU A 125 -15.51 21.00 -8.64
C LEU A 125 -16.63 21.40 -7.68
N THR A 126 -17.71 21.98 -8.20
CA THR A 126 -18.96 22.21 -7.44
C THR A 126 -20.13 21.52 -8.14
N HIS A 127 -20.97 20.82 -7.38
CA HIS A 127 -22.34 20.48 -7.77
C HIS A 127 -23.31 21.40 -7.01
N TRP A 128 -24.05 22.27 -7.70
CA TRP A 128 -25.09 23.13 -7.15
C TRP A 128 -26.05 23.61 -8.25
N SER A 129 -27.34 23.67 -7.93
CA SER A 129 -28.35 24.38 -8.72
C SER A 129 -29.43 24.91 -7.80
N ASP A 130 -30.06 26.04 -8.15
CA ASP A 130 -31.27 26.56 -7.52
C ASP A 130 -32.52 25.70 -7.79
N LYS A 131 -32.42 24.74 -8.71
CA LYS A 131 -33.46 23.76 -9.06
C LYS A 131 -33.07 22.36 -8.60
N PRO A 132 -34.04 21.42 -8.50
CA PRO A 132 -33.74 20.01 -8.30
C PRO A 132 -32.76 19.47 -9.34
N TYR A 133 -31.79 18.68 -8.87
CA TYR A 133 -30.75 18.12 -9.73
C TYR A 133 -30.31 16.74 -9.25
N LYS A 134 -29.87 15.90 -10.18
CA LYS A 134 -29.20 14.63 -9.95
C LYS A 134 -28.04 14.55 -10.93
N VAL A 135 -26.82 14.49 -10.41
CA VAL A 135 -25.63 14.64 -11.25
C VAL A 135 -24.47 13.83 -10.70
N VAL A 136 -23.69 13.29 -11.62
CA VAL A 136 -22.45 12.60 -11.35
C VAL A 136 -21.33 13.28 -12.12
N THR A 137 -20.16 13.42 -11.51
CA THR A 137 -18.92 13.84 -12.18
C THR A 137 -17.83 12.84 -11.83
N TYR A 138 -17.18 12.27 -12.84
CA TYR A 138 -16.30 11.12 -12.68
C TYR A 138 -15.15 11.09 -13.67
N GLN A 139 -14.14 10.28 -13.37
CA GLN A 139 -13.07 9.90 -14.29
C GLN A 139 -12.94 8.38 -14.31
N THR A 140 -12.86 7.80 -15.51
CA THR A 140 -12.44 6.41 -15.69
C THR A 140 -10.93 6.38 -15.97
N ILE A 141 -10.20 5.62 -15.17
CA ILE A 141 -8.77 5.40 -15.28
C ILE A 141 -8.57 3.99 -15.82
N GLU A 142 -7.87 3.86 -16.95
CA GLU A 142 -7.66 2.59 -17.65
C GLU A 142 -6.17 2.26 -17.77
N ASN A 143 -5.87 1.00 -18.14
CA ASN A 143 -4.51 0.49 -18.32
C ASN A 143 -3.67 0.60 -17.04
N ILE A 144 -4.30 0.35 -15.90
CA ILE A 144 -3.63 0.33 -14.60
C ILE A 144 -3.31 -1.11 -14.19
N PRO A 145 -2.20 -1.37 -13.49
CA PRO A 145 -1.92 -2.70 -12.96
C PRO A 145 -3.01 -3.18 -12.01
N ASN A 146 -3.22 -4.50 -11.93
CA ASN A 146 -3.99 -5.06 -10.83
C ASN A 146 -3.27 -4.82 -9.50
N GLY A 147 -4.04 -4.71 -8.43
CA GLY A 147 -3.50 -4.51 -7.09
C GLY A 147 -4.45 -3.73 -6.19
N ILE A 148 -3.94 -3.24 -5.07
CA ILE A 148 -4.72 -2.55 -4.06
C ILE A 148 -4.46 -1.06 -4.14
N TYR A 149 -5.55 -0.29 -4.17
CA TYR A 149 -5.53 1.15 -4.36
C TYR A 149 -6.25 1.88 -3.22
N ILE A 150 -5.93 3.16 -3.09
CA ILE A 150 -6.67 4.12 -2.28
C ILE A 150 -7.25 5.19 -3.19
N PHE A 151 -8.52 5.51 -2.98
CA PHE A 151 -9.17 6.70 -3.50
C PHE A 151 -9.38 7.68 -2.33
N ARG A 152 -8.84 8.89 -2.44
CA ARG A 152 -9.10 9.96 -1.48
C ARG A 152 -9.27 11.30 -2.15
N ALA A 153 -9.96 12.21 -1.50
CA ALA A 153 -10.13 13.57 -1.96
C ALA A 153 -10.49 14.48 -0.78
N PHE A 154 -10.34 15.78 -0.96
CA PHE A 154 -10.97 16.75 -0.07
C PHE A 154 -12.38 17.07 -0.58
N ALA A 155 -13.36 17.01 0.31
CA ALA A 155 -14.75 17.33 -0.02
C ALA A 155 -15.38 18.20 1.08
N ASN A 156 -16.30 19.07 0.69
CA ASN A 156 -17.13 19.86 1.60
C ASN A 156 -18.54 20.03 1.03
N GLY A 157 -19.52 20.39 1.86
CA GLY A 157 -20.89 20.54 1.39
C GLY A 157 -21.78 21.32 2.33
N GLY A 158 -23.00 21.61 1.86
CA GLY A 158 -24.03 22.28 2.66
C GLY A 158 -25.01 21.31 3.34
N GLY A 159 -25.00 20.03 2.97
CA GLY A 159 -26.01 19.05 3.36
C GLY A 159 -27.37 19.27 2.68
N GLY A 160 -28.35 18.41 3.02
CA GLY A 160 -29.73 18.50 2.51
C GLY A 160 -30.01 17.74 1.21
N GLN A 161 -29.00 17.18 0.57
CA GLN A 161 -29.16 16.24 -0.55
C GLN A 161 -29.83 14.92 -0.10
N ASN A 162 -30.60 14.30 -0.99
CA ASN A 162 -31.13 12.93 -0.82
C ASN A 162 -30.00 11.90 -0.76
N ALA A 163 -28.96 12.11 -1.58
CA ALA A 163 -27.74 11.33 -1.59
C ALA A 163 -26.57 12.21 -2.03
N ASN A 164 -25.43 12.05 -1.36
CA ASN A 164 -24.20 12.76 -1.69
C ASN A 164 -23.01 11.91 -1.24
N TYR A 165 -22.21 11.42 -2.18
CA TYR A 165 -21.14 10.47 -1.88
C TYR A 165 -20.04 10.49 -2.93
N LEU A 166 -18.83 10.12 -2.50
CA LEU A 166 -17.79 9.68 -3.41
C LEU A 166 -17.93 8.18 -3.65
N PHE A 167 -17.59 7.73 -4.85
CA PHE A 167 -17.71 6.32 -5.22
C PHE A 167 -16.52 5.79 -6.01
N VAL A 168 -16.40 4.47 -6.00
CA VAL A 168 -15.46 3.68 -6.81
C VAL A 168 -16.21 2.51 -7.43
N LYS A 169 -16.12 2.34 -8.75
CA LYS A 169 -16.74 1.22 -9.49
C LYS A 169 -15.86 0.74 -10.64
N ASP A 170 -16.31 -0.29 -11.36
CA ASP A 170 -15.62 -0.91 -12.51
C ASP A 170 -14.25 -1.54 -12.21
N TYR A 171 -13.85 -1.62 -10.94
CA TYR A 171 -12.57 -2.18 -10.49
C TYR A 171 -12.56 -3.71 -10.38
N GLY A 172 -13.72 -4.34 -10.56
CA GLY A 172 -13.93 -5.80 -10.48
C GLY A 172 -14.78 -6.25 -9.27
N GLY A 173 -15.02 -5.36 -8.31
CA GLY A 173 -15.98 -5.56 -7.22
C GLY A 173 -17.28 -4.76 -7.39
N GLU A 174 -18.13 -4.82 -6.36
CA GLU A 174 -19.33 -3.97 -6.25
C GLU A 174 -18.95 -2.50 -6.04
N GLU A 175 -19.87 -1.57 -6.33
CA GLU A 175 -19.61 -0.15 -6.12
C GLU A 175 -19.37 0.18 -4.64
N LEU A 176 -18.21 0.74 -4.33
CA LEU A 176 -17.89 1.27 -3.01
C LEU A 176 -18.32 2.73 -2.93
N ARG A 177 -18.84 3.14 -1.77
CA ARG A 177 -19.29 4.51 -1.51
C ARG A 177 -18.82 5.00 -0.15
N ILE A 178 -18.53 6.28 -0.08
CA ILE A 178 -18.43 7.02 1.19
C ILE A 178 -19.37 8.21 1.14
N ASN A 179 -20.38 8.20 2.01
CA ASN A 179 -21.36 9.29 2.10
C ASN A 179 -20.70 10.54 2.66
N MET A 180 -20.97 11.68 2.04
CA MET A 180 -20.58 12.98 2.58
C MET A 180 -21.47 13.31 3.79
N PRO A 181 -20.91 13.46 5.00
CA PRO A 181 -21.68 13.81 6.18
C PRO A 181 -22.34 15.17 6.05
N THR A 182 -23.60 15.25 6.45
CA THR A 182 -24.42 16.47 6.37
C THR A 182 -24.08 17.49 7.45
N THR A 183 -23.26 17.11 8.44
CA THR A 183 -22.81 17.98 9.54
C THR A 183 -21.60 18.84 9.17
N TRP A 184 -20.95 18.55 8.04
CA TRP A 184 -19.69 19.18 7.62
C TRP A 184 -19.92 20.41 6.75
N VAL A 185 -20.52 21.43 7.37
CA VAL A 185 -20.93 22.64 6.65
C VAL A 185 -19.74 23.56 6.43
N ALA A 186 -19.38 23.78 5.17
CA ALA A 186 -18.33 24.72 4.76
C ALA A 186 -16.93 24.45 5.35
N GLU A 187 -16.63 23.18 5.63
CA GLU A 187 -15.31 22.74 6.08
C GLU A 187 -14.81 21.58 5.21
N TRP A 188 -13.56 21.67 4.77
CA TRP A 188 -12.91 20.64 3.96
C TRP A 188 -12.54 19.42 4.80
N HIS A 189 -13.01 18.26 4.35
CA HIS A 189 -12.74 16.98 4.99
C HIS A 189 -12.08 16.04 4.00
N ARG A 190 -11.07 15.31 4.48
CA ARG A 190 -10.43 14.26 3.68
C ARG A 190 -11.29 13.00 3.72
N MET A 191 -11.87 12.67 2.58
CA MET A 191 -12.64 11.46 2.33
C MET A 191 -11.70 10.35 1.85
N VAL A 192 -11.85 9.12 2.34
CA VAL A 192 -10.99 7.99 1.96
C VAL A 192 -11.83 6.73 1.73
N ILE A 193 -11.68 6.12 0.56
CA ILE A 193 -12.05 4.72 0.29
C ILE A 193 -10.73 3.96 0.08
N ALA A 194 -10.41 3.06 1.01
CA ALA A 194 -9.20 2.24 0.98
C ALA A 194 -9.52 0.80 0.54
N ASN A 195 -8.48 -0.04 0.47
CA ASN A 195 -8.59 -1.47 0.15
C ASN A 195 -9.32 -1.76 -1.19
N ILE A 196 -9.13 -0.90 -2.21
CA ILE A 196 -9.75 -1.06 -3.52
C ILE A 196 -8.95 -2.09 -4.34
N LYS A 197 -9.45 -3.32 -4.44
CA LYS A 197 -8.80 -4.43 -5.15
C LYS A 197 -9.10 -4.39 -6.66
N VAL A 198 -8.32 -3.62 -7.41
CA VAL A 198 -8.45 -3.54 -8.87
C VAL A 198 -7.99 -4.86 -9.51
N THR A 199 -8.90 -5.51 -10.24
CA THR A 199 -8.65 -6.78 -10.95
C THR A 199 -8.95 -6.69 -12.45
N THR A 200 -9.55 -5.59 -12.89
CA THR A 200 -10.01 -5.36 -14.27
C THR A 200 -9.04 -4.54 -15.11
N GLY A 201 -7.95 -4.05 -14.52
CA GLY A 201 -7.05 -3.08 -15.14
C GLY A 201 -7.66 -1.70 -15.40
N ARG A 202 -8.82 -1.41 -14.80
CA ARG A 202 -9.53 -0.11 -14.88
C ARG A 202 -10.28 0.20 -13.59
N VAL A 203 -10.63 1.46 -13.40
CA VAL A 203 -11.50 1.93 -12.31
C VAL A 203 -12.26 3.17 -12.73
N THR A 204 -13.44 3.40 -12.17
CA THR A 204 -14.14 4.67 -12.27
C THR A 204 -14.32 5.25 -10.87
N ILE A 205 -13.83 6.47 -10.67
CA ILE A 205 -13.97 7.23 -9.42
C ILE A 205 -14.79 8.51 -9.66
N GLY A 206 -15.53 8.98 -8.67
CA GLY A 206 -16.25 10.24 -8.83
C GLY A 206 -17.06 10.70 -7.63
N LEU A 207 -17.75 11.82 -7.85
CA LEU A 207 -18.73 12.41 -6.95
C LEU A 207 -20.12 12.26 -7.55
N TYR A 208 -21.07 11.80 -6.74
CA TYR A 208 -22.48 11.77 -7.06
C TYR A 208 -23.24 12.65 -6.06
N SER A 209 -24.16 13.48 -6.55
CA SER A 209 -25.12 14.18 -5.69
C SER A 209 -26.52 14.30 -6.29
N ASP A 210 -27.49 14.14 -5.41
CA ASP A 210 -28.91 14.07 -5.69
C ASP A 210 -29.67 15.01 -4.75
N SER A 211 -30.24 16.04 -5.35
CA SER A 211 -31.15 16.99 -4.73
C SER A 211 -32.48 16.96 -5.47
N GLU A 212 -33.05 15.78 -5.77
CA GLU A 212 -34.32 15.70 -6.51
C GLU A 212 -35.52 16.28 -5.72
N ASN A 213 -35.41 16.39 -4.40
CA ASN A 213 -36.47 16.88 -3.52
C ASN A 213 -36.35 18.38 -3.16
N ALA A 214 -35.28 19.06 -3.58
CA ALA A 214 -35.02 20.47 -3.25
C ALA A 214 -34.10 21.14 -4.29
N GLY A 215 -34.00 22.47 -4.27
CA GLY A 215 -32.92 23.20 -4.94
C GLY A 215 -32.01 23.85 -3.89
N GLY A 216 -30.85 24.33 -4.31
CA GLY A 216 -29.95 25.17 -3.52
C GLY A 216 -28.94 24.42 -2.66
N THR A 217 -28.97 23.09 -2.63
CA THR A 217 -27.93 22.28 -1.96
C THR A 217 -26.65 22.27 -2.78
N TRP A 218 -25.50 22.15 -2.11
CA TRP A 218 -24.20 22.12 -2.78
C TRP A 218 -23.25 21.11 -2.15
N CYS A 219 -22.30 20.65 -2.96
CA CYS A 219 -21.12 19.91 -2.52
C CYS A 219 -19.96 20.19 -3.47
N ASN A 220 -18.75 20.18 -2.93
CA ASN A 220 -17.53 20.42 -3.67
C ASN A 220 -16.53 19.29 -3.47
N LEU A 221 -15.64 19.14 -4.46
CA LEU A 221 -14.56 18.16 -4.47
C LEU A 221 -13.29 18.84 -4.98
N ASP A 222 -12.17 18.52 -4.35
CA ASP A 222 -10.86 19.01 -4.74
C ASP A 222 -9.75 18.03 -4.31
N ASP A 223 -8.53 18.22 -4.81
CA ASP A 223 -7.33 17.44 -4.49
C ASP A 223 -7.56 15.92 -4.58
N VAL A 224 -8.05 15.47 -5.74
CA VAL A 224 -8.50 14.08 -5.94
C VAL A 224 -7.36 13.12 -6.22
N GLU A 225 -7.17 12.11 -5.38
CA GLU A 225 -6.08 11.17 -5.50
C GLU A 225 -6.56 9.73 -5.67
N PHE A 226 -5.97 9.04 -6.65
CA PHE A 226 -6.11 7.60 -6.81
C PHE A 226 -4.74 6.99 -7.11
N PHE A 227 -4.24 6.14 -6.22
CA PHE A 227 -2.89 5.58 -6.33
C PHE A 227 -2.81 4.17 -5.73
N LYS A 228 -1.85 3.39 -6.23
CA LYS A 228 -1.65 2.00 -5.83
C LYS A 228 -0.82 1.94 -4.55
N VAL A 229 -1.24 1.14 -3.58
CA VAL A 229 -0.52 0.98 -2.30
C VAL A 229 0.12 -0.38 -2.13
N ALA A 230 -0.40 -1.43 -2.77
CA ALA A 230 0.17 -2.77 -2.71
C ALA A 230 -0.20 -3.60 -3.96
N ASP A 231 0.55 -4.67 -4.22
CA ASP A 231 0.21 -5.68 -5.25
C ASP A 231 -0.86 -6.66 -4.73
N SER A 232 -0.84 -6.98 -3.45
CA SER A 232 -1.74 -7.94 -2.78
C SER A 232 -1.90 -7.55 -1.31
N GLU A 233 -2.77 -8.23 -0.55
CA GLU A 233 -3.00 -7.91 0.87
C GLU A 233 -1.88 -8.44 1.76
N PHE A 234 -1.24 -9.52 1.32
CA PHE A 234 -0.10 -10.15 1.96
C PHE A 234 1.02 -10.41 0.97
N GLU A 235 2.24 -10.44 1.50
CA GLU A 235 3.47 -10.79 0.80
C GLU A 235 4.05 -12.08 1.36
N ILE A 236 4.51 -12.97 0.47
CA ILE A 236 5.26 -14.18 0.82
C ILE A 236 6.74 -13.91 0.56
N LEU A 237 7.52 -13.87 1.63
CA LEU A 237 8.94 -13.53 1.66
C LEU A 237 9.78 -14.72 2.13
N ASN A 238 11.10 -14.62 1.99
CA ASN A 238 12.08 -15.59 2.51
C ASN A 238 11.78 -17.06 2.18
N ALA A 239 11.19 -17.31 1.01
CA ALA A 239 10.82 -18.63 0.56
C ALA A 239 12.06 -19.54 0.41
N ASN A 240 12.07 -20.65 1.14
CA ASN A 240 13.18 -21.59 1.14
C ASN A 240 12.69 -23.06 1.24
N LEU A 241 13.37 -23.95 0.50
CA LEU A 241 13.11 -25.39 0.50
C LEU A 241 14.37 -26.15 0.92
N GLN A 242 14.24 -26.95 1.97
CA GLN A 242 15.30 -27.81 2.48
C GLN A 242 14.95 -29.28 2.26
N LYS A 243 15.94 -30.06 1.83
CA LYS A 243 15.81 -31.51 1.58
C LYS A 243 16.79 -32.26 2.50
N ASP A 244 16.37 -32.59 3.71
CA ASP A 244 17.14 -33.36 4.70
C ASP A 244 16.24 -34.40 5.37
N LYS A 245 16.39 -35.68 4.99
CA LYS A 245 15.57 -36.81 5.46
C LYS A 245 14.05 -36.55 5.38
N GLY A 246 13.64 -35.76 4.40
CA GLY A 246 12.30 -35.19 4.22
C GLY A 246 12.38 -33.88 3.44
N ILE A 247 11.25 -33.22 3.26
CA ILE A 247 11.16 -31.90 2.63
C ILE A 247 10.61 -30.91 3.66
N VAL A 248 11.30 -29.78 3.84
CA VAL A 248 10.86 -28.68 4.71
C VAL A 248 10.75 -27.42 3.86
N ALA A 249 9.54 -26.89 3.74
CA ALA A 249 9.30 -25.59 3.13
C ALA A 249 9.13 -24.54 4.23
N SER A 250 9.73 -23.37 4.03
CA SER A 250 9.62 -22.23 4.94
C SER A 250 9.37 -20.94 4.18
N VAL A 251 8.50 -20.08 4.71
CA VAL A 251 8.24 -18.72 4.21
C VAL A 251 8.07 -17.76 5.38
N THR A 252 8.24 -16.47 5.15
CA THR A 252 7.72 -15.41 6.01
C THR A 252 6.49 -14.82 5.32
N VAL A 253 5.36 -14.68 6.01
CA VAL A 253 4.17 -14.00 5.49
C VAL A 253 3.99 -12.68 6.24
N LYS A 254 3.73 -11.60 5.51
CA LYS A 254 3.57 -10.25 6.07
C LYS A 254 2.36 -9.57 5.44
N GLN A 255 1.54 -8.89 6.24
CA GLN A 255 0.49 -7.99 5.73
C GLN A 255 1.12 -6.78 5.03
N SER A 256 0.64 -6.45 3.83
CA SER A 256 1.13 -5.29 3.09
C SER A 256 0.80 -4.00 3.83
N GLU A 257 1.75 -3.07 3.86
CA GLU A 257 1.66 -1.92 4.76
C GLU A 257 0.52 -0.97 4.36
N GLY A 258 -0.25 -0.51 5.35
CA GLY A 258 -1.41 0.36 5.13
C GLY A 258 -2.66 -0.38 4.66
N ILE A 259 -2.58 -1.71 4.53
CA ILE A 259 -3.73 -2.59 4.32
C ILE A 259 -4.11 -3.18 5.68
N GLN A 260 -5.40 -3.19 5.97
CA GLN A 260 -5.96 -3.98 7.06
C GLN A 260 -6.81 -5.10 6.45
N HIS A 261 -6.48 -6.32 6.82
CA HIS A 261 -7.29 -7.52 6.62
C HIS A 261 -7.79 -7.98 7.99
N GLU A 262 -9.07 -8.29 8.08
CA GLU A 262 -9.72 -8.71 9.32
C GLU A 262 -9.90 -10.23 9.32
N GLY A 263 -9.56 -10.88 10.42
CA GLY A 263 -9.78 -12.32 10.62
C GLY A 263 -8.53 -13.15 10.42
N LYS A 264 -8.72 -14.46 10.24
CA LYS A 264 -7.62 -15.40 10.04
C LYS A 264 -7.38 -15.64 8.56
N GLU A 265 -6.12 -15.80 8.20
CA GLU A 265 -5.67 -16.25 6.90
C GLU A 265 -5.28 -17.74 6.94
N ALA A 266 -5.42 -18.41 5.80
CA ALA A 266 -4.97 -19.78 5.62
C ALA A 266 -3.67 -19.81 4.79
N ILE A 267 -2.56 -20.17 5.44
CA ILE A 267 -1.27 -20.41 4.80
C ILE A 267 -1.23 -21.87 4.36
N VAL A 268 -1.25 -22.10 3.05
CA VAL A 268 -1.35 -23.45 2.47
C VAL A 268 -0.07 -23.81 1.75
N PHE A 269 0.59 -24.87 2.21
CA PHE A 269 1.72 -25.51 1.56
C PHE A 269 1.24 -26.76 0.82
N GLU A 270 1.27 -26.73 -0.50
CA GLU A 270 0.93 -27.86 -1.37
C GLU A 270 2.22 -28.49 -1.89
N LEU A 271 2.51 -29.72 -1.48
CA LEU A 271 3.59 -30.54 -2.05
C LEU A 271 3.10 -31.22 -3.32
N LEU A 272 3.83 -31.02 -4.42
CA LEU A 272 3.60 -31.72 -5.69
C LEU A 272 4.82 -32.54 -6.09
N LYS A 273 4.59 -33.65 -6.80
CA LYS A 273 5.61 -34.41 -7.53
C LYS A 273 5.25 -34.45 -9.01
N GLY A 274 6.03 -33.78 -9.86
CA GLY A 274 5.53 -33.43 -11.20
C GLY A 274 4.17 -32.72 -11.07
N THR A 275 3.22 -32.88 -11.98
CA THR A 275 1.91 -32.19 -11.87
C THR A 275 0.97 -32.80 -10.82
N THR A 276 1.39 -33.81 -10.06
CA THR A 276 0.52 -34.56 -9.15
C THR A 276 0.63 -34.02 -7.72
N PRO A 277 -0.47 -33.57 -7.08
CA PRO A 277 -0.48 -33.25 -5.67
C PRO A 277 -0.18 -34.49 -4.81
N VAL A 278 0.65 -34.31 -3.78
CA VAL A 278 1.09 -35.39 -2.88
C VAL A 278 0.56 -35.16 -1.46
N SER A 279 0.67 -33.94 -0.95
CA SER A 279 0.24 -33.59 0.41
C SER A 279 -0.05 -32.11 0.51
N ILE A 280 -0.94 -31.74 1.44
CA ILE A 280 -1.23 -30.35 1.79
C ILE A 280 -1.02 -30.18 3.29
N VAL A 281 -0.41 -29.06 3.68
CA VAL A 281 -0.39 -28.57 5.06
C VAL A 281 -1.03 -27.18 5.03
N ALA A 282 -2.06 -26.97 5.84
CA ALA A 282 -2.73 -25.68 5.98
C ALA A 282 -2.62 -25.21 7.43
N ILE A 283 -2.27 -23.94 7.61
CA ILE A 283 -2.16 -23.29 8.92
C ILE A 283 -3.10 -22.08 8.89
N GLU A 284 -4.01 -22.00 9.85
CA GLU A 284 -4.86 -20.82 10.00
C GLU A 284 -4.31 -19.91 11.09
N LYS A 285 -4.07 -18.66 10.75
CA LYS A 285 -3.58 -17.66 11.69
C LYS A 285 -4.04 -16.26 11.30
N ASP A 286 -4.33 -15.43 12.29
CA ASP A 286 -4.53 -13.99 12.15
C ASP A 286 -3.14 -13.33 12.11
N ILE A 287 -2.72 -12.89 10.93
CA ILE A 287 -1.39 -12.36 10.65
C ILE A 287 -1.44 -10.82 10.68
N ILE A 288 -0.95 -10.26 11.78
CA ILE A 288 -0.86 -8.80 11.97
C ILE A 288 0.55 -8.30 11.63
N ASP A 289 1.57 -9.02 12.09
CA ASP A 289 2.99 -8.74 11.84
C ASP A 289 3.61 -9.82 10.95
N ALA A 290 4.80 -9.56 10.41
CA ALA A 290 5.55 -10.56 9.66
C ALA A 290 5.81 -11.82 10.49
N GLU A 291 5.46 -12.99 9.97
CA GLU A 291 5.57 -14.25 10.69
C GLU A 291 6.13 -15.38 9.82
N ASP A 292 6.96 -16.22 10.44
CA ASP A 292 7.57 -17.38 9.79
C ASP A 292 6.68 -18.63 9.90
N PHE A 293 6.45 -19.27 8.76
CA PHE A 293 5.70 -20.51 8.64
C PHE A 293 6.57 -21.62 8.07
N LYS A 294 6.36 -22.85 8.55
CA LYS A 294 7.06 -24.04 8.08
C LYS A 294 6.12 -25.22 7.91
N ALA A 295 6.33 -25.98 6.84
CA ALA A 295 5.66 -27.26 6.61
C ALA A 295 6.70 -28.36 6.41
N TYR A 296 6.46 -29.51 7.06
CA TYR A 296 7.30 -30.69 7.00
C TYR A 296 6.58 -31.78 6.22
N PHE A 297 7.26 -32.38 5.25
CA PHE A 297 6.73 -33.47 4.44
C PHE A 297 7.68 -34.66 4.49
N ASN A 298 7.17 -35.78 5.02
CA ASN A 298 7.91 -37.03 5.14
C ASN A 298 7.69 -37.87 3.88
N VAL A 299 8.54 -37.69 2.88
CA VAL A 299 8.55 -38.48 1.64
C VAL A 299 9.86 -39.27 1.52
N ASN A 300 9.76 -40.54 1.15
CA ASN A 300 10.92 -41.46 1.16
C ASN A 300 11.98 -41.10 0.11
N ASP A 301 11.57 -40.54 -1.02
CA ASP A 301 12.44 -40.14 -2.13
C ASP A 301 12.62 -38.61 -2.19
N TYR A 302 12.75 -37.97 -1.02
CA TYR A 302 12.83 -36.51 -0.83
C TYR A 302 13.89 -35.79 -1.68
N LEU A 303 14.92 -36.49 -2.17
CA LEU A 303 15.94 -35.94 -3.07
C LEU A 303 15.49 -35.88 -4.54
N SER A 304 14.30 -36.39 -4.88
CA SER A 304 13.78 -36.27 -6.25
C SER A 304 13.68 -34.80 -6.67
N PRO A 305 14.17 -34.44 -7.86
CA PRO A 305 14.07 -33.07 -8.39
C PRO A 305 12.64 -32.72 -8.82
N ASP A 306 11.73 -33.70 -8.88
CA ASP A 306 10.35 -33.49 -9.32
C ASP A 306 9.45 -32.90 -8.22
N TYR A 307 9.95 -32.92 -6.98
CA TYR A 307 9.25 -32.30 -5.86
C TYR A 307 9.37 -30.79 -5.91
N ARG A 308 8.23 -30.12 -5.76
CA ARG A 308 8.11 -28.69 -5.51
C ARG A 308 7.01 -28.42 -4.52
N VAL A 309 7.14 -27.34 -3.78
CA VAL A 309 6.10 -26.86 -2.85
C VAL A 309 5.54 -25.56 -3.38
N LYS A 310 4.22 -25.45 -3.50
CA LYS A 310 3.55 -24.17 -3.73
C LYS A 310 3.02 -23.66 -2.41
N VAL A 311 3.21 -22.37 -2.16
CA VAL A 311 2.71 -21.71 -0.95
C VAL A 311 1.71 -20.65 -1.36
N PHE A 312 0.54 -20.71 -0.72
CA PHE A 312 -0.57 -19.79 -0.92
C PHE A 312 -0.93 -19.14 0.42
N VAL A 313 -1.50 -17.94 0.33
CA VAL A 313 -2.18 -17.28 1.46
C VAL A 313 -3.61 -17.00 0.99
N PHE A 314 -4.59 -17.59 1.65
CA PHE A 314 -6.01 -17.47 1.32
C PHE A 314 -6.80 -16.81 2.45
N ASP A 315 -7.95 -16.24 2.11
CA ASP A 315 -8.93 -15.73 3.09
C ASP A 315 -9.50 -16.85 3.97
N LYS A 316 -9.55 -18.07 3.44
CA LYS A 316 -9.96 -19.27 4.15
C LYS A 316 -9.48 -20.52 3.43
N PHE A 317 -9.48 -21.64 4.15
CA PHE A 317 -9.27 -22.96 3.55
C PHE A 317 -10.18 -23.98 4.23
N ASP A 318 -11.40 -24.11 3.71
CA ASP A 318 -12.47 -24.91 4.29
C ASP A 318 -12.86 -26.08 3.36
N THR A 319 -13.92 -26.82 3.72
CA THR A 319 -14.44 -27.93 2.90
C THR A 319 -15.27 -27.45 1.69
N SER A 320 -15.35 -26.15 1.44
CA SER A 320 -16.06 -25.60 0.27
C SER A 320 -15.37 -26.03 -1.02
N LEU A 321 -16.16 -26.22 -2.07
CA LEU A 321 -15.67 -26.45 -3.42
C LEU A 321 -15.41 -25.13 -4.18
N SER A 322 -15.73 -23.98 -3.59
CA SER A 322 -15.38 -22.67 -4.14
C SER A 322 -13.88 -22.44 -4.03
N VAL A 323 -13.27 -21.90 -5.09
CA VAL A 323 -11.87 -21.44 -5.03
C VAL A 323 -11.76 -20.35 -3.96
N PRO A 324 -10.89 -20.51 -2.95
CA PRO A 324 -10.63 -19.46 -1.97
C PRO A 324 -10.08 -18.20 -2.62
N ASN A 325 -10.25 -17.05 -1.96
CA ASN A 325 -9.68 -15.80 -2.46
C ASN A 325 -8.18 -15.78 -2.13
N SER A 326 -7.34 -15.63 -3.16
CA SER A 326 -5.89 -15.44 -2.96
C SER A 326 -5.63 -14.05 -2.37
N LEU A 327 -4.93 -14.02 -1.25
CA LEU A 327 -4.54 -12.80 -0.55
C LEU A 327 -3.10 -12.37 -0.84
N ALA A 328 -2.31 -13.26 -1.45
CA ALA A 328 -0.94 -13.03 -1.90
C ALA A 328 -0.70 -13.69 -3.26
N GLU A 329 0.30 -13.21 -4.00
CA GLU A 329 0.86 -13.95 -5.13
C GLU A 329 1.54 -15.23 -4.63
N PRO A 330 1.19 -16.41 -5.18
CA PRO A 330 1.73 -17.67 -4.69
C PRO A 330 3.19 -17.86 -5.08
N VAL A 331 3.96 -18.49 -4.19
CA VAL A 331 5.38 -18.78 -4.42
C VAL A 331 5.57 -20.28 -4.65
N GLU A 332 6.38 -20.62 -5.65
CA GLU A 332 6.80 -22.00 -5.92
C GLU A 332 8.26 -22.20 -5.51
N LEU A 333 8.51 -23.20 -4.66
CA LEU A 333 9.83 -23.60 -4.20
C LEU A 333 10.26 -24.93 -4.83
N ARG A 334 11.53 -25.05 -5.24
CA ARG A 334 12.08 -26.22 -5.96
C ARG A 334 13.36 -26.76 -5.32
#